data_AF-A0A967LF75-F1
#
_entry.id   AF-A0A967LF75-F1
#
_cell.length_a   1.000
_cell.length_b   1.000
_cell.length_c   1.000
_cell.angle_alpha   90.00
_cell.angle_beta   90.00
_cell.angle_gamma   90.00
#
_symmetry.space_group_name_H-M   'P 1'
#
loop_
_entity.id
_entity.type
_entity.pdbx_description
1 polymer ?
#
loop_
_entity_poly.entity_id
_entity_poly.type
_entity_poly.pdbx_seq_one_letter_code
_entity_poly.pdbx_strand_id
1 'polypeptide(L)'
;AAYYEANRKNFDRPAQVRARQIVVADEIEGQKVLDLLRQGEPFAEVAKEYSLSADAEDGGDLGFFARGEMPPEFDEVVFDL
;
A
#
# COMPACT_ATOMS: atom_id res chain seq x y z
N ALA A 1 -20.16 -23.15 -22.79
CA ALA A 1 -18.72 -23.24 -23.12
C ALA A 1 -18.22 -21.98 -23.84
N ALA A 2 -18.78 -21.61 -24.99
CA ALA A 2 -18.31 -20.49 -25.83
C ALA A 2 -18.16 -19.12 -25.12
N TYR A 3 -19.05 -18.78 -24.19
CA TYR A 3 -18.96 -17.52 -23.44
C TYR A 3 -17.74 -17.47 -22.49
N TYR A 4 -17.41 -18.59 -21.84
CA TYR A 4 -16.25 -18.67 -20.95
C TYR A 4 -14.94 -18.56 -21.74
N GLU A 5 -14.84 -19.23 -22.88
CA GLU A 5 -13.64 -19.17 -23.73
C GLU A 5 -13.42 -17.78 -24.35
N ALA A 6 -14.49 -17.13 -24.81
CA ALA A 6 -14.43 -15.79 -25.37
C ALA A 6 -14.07 -14.70 -24.34
N ASN A 7 -14.26 -14.99 -23.05
CA ASN A 7 -14.06 -14.04 -21.95
C ASN A 7 -12.99 -14.49 -20.94
N ARG A 8 -12.13 -15.47 -21.28
CA ARG A 8 -11.11 -16.02 -20.36
C ARG A 8 -10.26 -14.95 -19.68
N LYS A 9 -9.90 -13.87 -20.39
CA LYS A 9 -9.14 -12.73 -19.86
C LYS A 9 -9.89 -11.93 -18.78
N ASN A 10 -11.22 -11.94 -18.80
CA ASN A 10 -12.05 -11.30 -17.77
C ASN A 10 -12.13 -12.15 -16.49
N PHE A 11 -11.69 -13.41 -16.56
CA PHE A 11 -11.58 -14.31 -15.42
C PHE A 11 -10.14 -14.44 -14.90
N ASP A 12 -9.16 -13.81 -15.56
CA ASP A 12 -7.84 -13.60 -14.99
C ASP A 12 -7.98 -12.58 -13.86
N ARG A 13 -7.67 -13.02 -12.63
CA ARG A 13 -7.53 -12.11 -11.51
C ARG A 13 -6.11 -11.55 -11.58
N PRO A 14 -5.94 -10.24 -11.79
CA PRO A 14 -4.60 -9.64 -11.75
C PRO A 14 -3.97 -9.91 -10.38
N ALA A 15 -2.65 -9.99 -10.34
CA ALA A 15 -1.94 -10.10 -9.07
C ALA A 15 -2.36 -8.93 -8.17
N GLN A 16 -2.76 -9.25 -6.93
CA GLN A 16 -3.11 -8.27 -5.92
C GLN A 16 -2.10 -8.32 -4.79
N VAL A 17 -1.83 -7.17 -4.21
CA VAL A 17 -0.97 -6.99 -3.05
C VAL A 17 -1.77 -6.32 -1.95
N ARG A 18 -1.40 -6.59 -0.70
CA ARG A 18 -1.86 -5.81 0.45
C ARG A 18 -0.68 -5.09 1.05
N ALA A 19 -0.76 -3.77 1.12
CA ALA A 19 0.31 -2.93 1.62
C ALA A 19 -0.19 -2.01 2.72
N ARG A 20 0.77 -1.46 3.47
CA ARG A 20 0.51 -0.35 4.38
C ARG A 20 1.36 0.85 3.99
N GLN A 21 0.85 2.05 4.22
CA GLN A 21 1.58 3.29 3.97
C GLN A 21 1.61 4.20 5.19
N ILE A 22 2.59 5.11 5.19
CA ILE A 22 2.64 6.27 6.07
C ILE A 22 3.01 7.47 5.19
N VAL A 23 2.06 8.39 5.02
CA VAL A 23 2.26 9.66 4.32
C VAL A 23 2.55 10.75 5.35
N VAL A 24 3.60 11.54 5.16
CA VAL A 24 4.02 12.65 6.04
C VAL A 24 4.21 13.94 5.24
N ALA A 25 4.38 15.08 5.91
CA ALA A 25 4.45 16.37 5.23
C ALA A 25 5.75 16.57 4.44
N ASP A 26 6.87 16.04 4.96
CA ASP A 26 8.20 16.26 4.40
C ASP A 26 9.19 15.13 4.70
N GLU A 27 10.39 15.23 4.13
CA GLU A 27 11.48 14.26 4.28
C GLU A 27 12.01 14.17 5.71
N ILE A 28 11.95 15.25 6.49
CA ILE A 28 12.44 15.26 7.89
C ILE A 28 11.52 14.39 8.74
N GLU A 29 10.21 14.57 8.60
CA GLU A 29 9.22 13.70 9.24
C GLU A 29 9.34 12.26 8.73
N GLY A 30 9.61 12.08 7.43
CA GLY A 30 9.80 10.76 6.83
C GLY A 30 10.99 10.01 7.44
N GLN A 31 12.11 10.69 7.62
CA GLN A 31 13.29 10.11 8.25
C GLN A 31 13.03 9.76 9.73
N LYS A 32 12.32 10.63 10.46
CA LYS A 32 11.92 10.36 11.85
C LYS A 32 11.05 9.10 11.95
N VAL A 33 10.01 8.99 11.11
CA VAL A 33 9.14 7.81 11.04
C VAL A 33 9.94 6.55 10.73
N LEU A 34 10.83 6.61 9.74
CA LEU A 34 11.69 5.48 9.37
C LEU A 34 12.59 5.02 10.53
N ASP A 35 13.13 5.96 11.30
CA ASP A 35 13.98 5.64 12.44
C ASP A 35 13.19 4.99 13.59
N LEU A 36 11.95 5.42 13.84
CA LEU A 36 11.06 4.77 14.80
C LEU A 36 10.76 3.32 14.39
N LEU A 37 10.43 3.09 13.11
CA LEU A 37 10.18 1.76 12.58
C LEU A 37 11.41 0.85 12.69
N ARG A 38 12.61 1.39 12.43
CA ARG A 38 13.88 0.64 12.59
C ARG A 38 14.22 0.32 14.04
N GLN A 39 13.73 1.10 14.99
CA GLN A 39 13.84 0.82 16.42
C GLN A 39 12.86 -0.25 16.89
N GLY A 40 11.93 -0.68 16.02
CA GLY A 40 10.98 -1.75 16.30
C GLY A 40 9.61 -1.26 16.76
N GLU A 41 9.31 0.04 16.63
CA GLU A 41 7.98 0.56 16.90
C GLU A 41 6.94 -0.09 15.97
N PRO A 42 5.74 -0.46 16.46
CA PRO A 42 4.72 -1.09 15.64
C PRO A 42 4.26 -0.16 14.52
N PHE A 43 4.35 -0.63 13.26
CA PHE A 43 3.97 0.16 12.09
C PHE A 43 2.60 0.82 12.21
N ALA A 44 1.60 0.07 12.69
CA ALA A 44 0.24 0.57 12.83
C ALA A 44 0.11 1.73 13.83
N GLU A 45 0.91 1.74 14.89
CA GLU A 45 0.89 2.81 15.88
C GLU A 45 1.61 4.05 15.35
N VAL A 46 2.75 3.86 14.67
CA VAL A 46 3.45 4.95 13.98
C VAL A 46 2.57 5.56 12.88
N ALA A 47 1.81 4.74 12.14
CA ALA A 47 0.89 5.22 11.12
C ALA A 47 -0.24 6.08 11.70
N LYS A 48 -0.87 5.66 12.80
CA LYS A 48 -1.91 6.43 13.49
C LYS A 48 -1.39 7.77 14.03
N GLU A 49 -0.15 7.80 14.52
CA GLU A 49 0.40 9.00 15.15
C GLU A 49 0.94 10.01 14.13
N TYR A 50 1.59 9.52 13.07
CA TYR A 50 2.35 10.38 12.15
C TYR A 50 1.74 10.51 10.77
N SER A 51 0.86 9.60 10.34
CA SER A 51 0.38 9.62 8.98
C SER A 51 -0.72 10.66 8.74
N LEU A 52 -0.60 11.37 7.63
CA LEU A 52 -1.58 12.31 7.10
C LEU A 52 -2.58 11.64 6.13
N SER A 53 -2.44 10.34 5.86
CA SER A 53 -3.34 9.59 4.97
C SER A 53 -4.65 9.25 5.69
N ALA A 54 -5.71 9.00 4.91
CA ALA A 54 -7.01 8.61 5.47
C ALA A 54 -6.98 7.23 6.15
N ASP A 55 -6.04 6.36 5.73
CA ASP A 55 -5.81 5.03 6.29
C ASP A 55 -5.01 5.04 7.61
N ALA A 56 -4.57 6.21 8.10
CA ALA A 56 -3.78 6.35 9.33
C ALA A 56 -4.41 5.66 10.54
N GLU A 57 -5.70 5.91 10.79
CA GLU A 57 -6.45 5.35 11.92
C GLU A 57 -6.53 3.81 11.89
N ASP A 58 -6.51 3.24 10.68
CA ASP A 58 -6.49 1.79 10.43
C ASP A 58 -5.05 1.23 10.36
N GLY A 59 -4.07 1.97 10.86
CA GLY A 59 -2.67 1.57 10.89
C GLY A 59 -1.98 1.59 9.52
N GLY A 60 -2.47 2.44 8.62
CA GLY A 60 -1.95 2.63 7.29
C GLY A 60 -2.44 1.60 6.27
N ASP A 61 -3.45 0.79 6.59
CA ASP A 61 -3.88 -0.34 5.76
C ASP A 61 -4.64 0.09 4.51
N LEU A 62 -4.07 -0.19 3.34
CA LEU A 62 -4.66 0.11 2.05
C LEU A 62 -5.60 -1.00 1.56
N GLY A 63 -5.63 -2.14 2.25
CA GLY A 63 -6.33 -3.31 1.78
C GLY A 63 -5.65 -3.93 0.56
N PHE A 64 -6.41 -4.75 -0.19
CA PHE A 64 -5.93 -5.39 -1.40
C PHE A 64 -6.19 -4.52 -2.62
N PHE A 65 -5.16 -4.29 -3.42
CA PHE A 65 -5.27 -3.60 -4.70
C PHE A 65 -4.46 -4.33 -5.77
N ALA A 66 -4.89 -4.18 -7.01
CA ALA A 66 -4.23 -4.68 -8.20
C ALA A 66 -3.30 -3.62 -8.81
N ARG A 67 -2.35 -4.07 -9.64
CA ARG A 67 -1.46 -3.16 -10.36
C ARG A 67 -2.27 -2.24 -11.27
N GLY A 68 -1.95 -0.95 -11.24
CA GLY A 68 -2.63 0.13 -11.96
C GLY A 68 -3.72 0.83 -11.15
N GLU A 69 -3.97 0.42 -9.90
CA GLU A 69 -4.97 1.06 -9.03
C GLU A 69 -4.38 2.18 -8.16
N MET A 70 -3.05 2.24 -8.00
CA MET A 70 -2.35 3.30 -7.25
C MET A 70 -1.48 4.16 -8.17
N PRO A 71 -0.99 5.33 -7.70
CA PRO A 71 -0.03 6.13 -8.47
C PRO A 71 1.17 5.30 -8.95
N PRO A 72 1.68 5.53 -10.17
CA PRO A 72 2.74 4.69 -10.76
C PRO A 72 3.97 4.51 -9.87
N GLU A 73 4.40 5.57 -9.19
CA GLU A 73 5.56 5.57 -8.31
C GLU A 73 5.36 4.66 -7.10
N PHE A 74 4.13 4.53 -6.62
CA PHE A 74 3.78 3.64 -5.52
C PHE A 74 3.62 2.19 -6.00
N ASP A 75 2.91 1.99 -7.10
CA ASP A 75 2.69 0.67 -7.69
C ASP A 75 4.00 -0.02 -8.08
N GLU A 76 4.95 0.71 -8.65
CA GLU A 76 6.25 0.15 -9.01
C GLU A 76 7.00 -0.37 -7.79
N VAL A 77 7.01 0.39 -6.69
CA VAL A 77 7.67 -0.01 -5.45
C VAL A 77 6.96 -1.20 -4.80
N VAL A 78 5.65 -1.15 -4.60
CA VAL A 78 4.94 -2.19 -3.84
C VAL A 78 5.00 -3.55 -4.53
N PHE A 79 4.96 -3.58 -5.86
CA PHE A 79 5.01 -4.84 -6.61
C PHE A 79 6.44 -5.35 -6.87
N ASP A 80 7.48 -4.65 -6.41
CA ASP A 80 8.91 -5.06 -6.51
C ASP A 80 9.53 -5.45 -5.14
N LEU A 81 8.75 -5.36 -4.05
CA LEU A 81 9.17 -5.71 -2.68
C LEU A 81 9.32 -7.22 -2.43
#